data_AF-A0A1B9AS24-F1
#
_entry.id   AF-A0A1B9AS24-F1
#
_cell.length_a   1.000
_cell.length_b   1.000
_cell.length_c   1.000
_cell.angle_alpha   90.00
_cell.angle_beta   90.00
_cell.angle_gamma   90.00
#
_symmetry.space_group_name_H-M   'P 1'
#
loop_
_entity.id
_entity.type
_entity.pdbx_description
1 polymer ?
#
loop_
_entity_poly.entity_id
_entity_poly.type
_entity_poly.pdbx_seq_one_letter_code
_entity_poly.pdbx_strand_id
1 'polypeptide(L)'
;MLVEINLLPKKERKNRGVLLIILSAVFLGILCGILYFWQYQSNQSQLNALEQEYEMTAQMIEVEQQKVVSQENSNSVAQLTEKVKWANQYPVKTVLLLKHLIGFLSERGFIETFSYAENGAIKLEVRFDKAEEAAYYLKDLSSTEIITNAIRFAKPIAGYRGASSS
;
A
#
# COMPACT_ATOMS: atom_id res chain seq x y z
N MET A 1 93.87 -46.37 37.01
CA MET A 1 92.64 -46.19 36.21
C MET A 1 92.43 -44.70 36.02
N LEU A 2 92.56 -44.20 34.79
CA LEU A 2 92.19 -42.83 34.46
C LEU A 2 90.72 -42.85 34.06
N VAL A 3 89.91 -42.08 34.78
CA VAL A 3 88.52 -41.83 34.38
C VAL A 3 88.57 -40.75 33.31
N GLU A 4 88.19 -41.11 32.08
CA GLU A 4 87.99 -40.16 31.00
C GLU A 4 86.70 -39.37 31.28
N ILE A 5 86.86 -38.17 31.83
CA ILE A 5 85.75 -37.25 32.03
C ILE A 5 85.43 -36.64 30.67
N ASN A 6 84.26 -36.97 30.15
CA ASN A 6 83.76 -36.37 28.92
C ASN A 6 83.37 -34.91 29.17
N LEU A 7 84.31 -34.00 28.89
CA LEU A 7 84.16 -32.54 29.03
C LEU A 7 83.49 -31.89 27.81
N LEU A 8 82.64 -32.59 27.07
CA LEU A 8 81.88 -31.93 26.01
C LEU A 8 80.91 -30.90 26.64
N PRO A 9 81.04 -29.60 26.33
CA PRO A 9 80.14 -28.59 26.86
C PRO A 9 78.72 -28.86 26.33
N LYS A 10 77.78 -29.10 27.25
CA LYS A 10 76.36 -29.23 26.89
C LYS A 10 75.87 -27.88 26.37
N LYS A 11 75.52 -27.85 25.09
CA LYS A 11 74.94 -26.68 24.41
C LYS A 11 73.76 -26.13 25.22
N GLU A 12 73.89 -24.90 25.69
CA GLU A 12 72.83 -24.22 26.44
C GLU A 12 71.54 -24.22 25.61
N ARG A 13 70.46 -24.69 26.23
CA ARG A 13 69.13 -24.67 25.62
C ARG A 13 68.67 -23.22 25.55
N LYS A 14 69.02 -22.55 24.45
CA LYS A 14 68.59 -21.17 24.15
C LYS A 14 67.08 -21.05 24.41
N ASN A 15 66.64 -19.96 25.04
CA ASN A 15 65.26 -19.67 25.51
C ASN A 15 64.21 -19.56 24.38
N ARG A 16 64.14 -20.57 23.49
CA ARG A 16 63.20 -20.66 22.37
C ARG A 16 61.75 -20.67 22.85
N GLY A 17 61.48 -21.20 24.06
CA GLY A 17 60.16 -21.15 24.68
C GLY A 17 59.69 -19.73 25.00
N VAL A 18 60.57 -18.88 25.55
CA VAL A 18 60.26 -17.46 25.82
C VAL A 18 59.99 -16.72 24.50
N LEU A 19 60.79 -17.01 23.47
CA LEU A 19 60.61 -16.41 22.14
C LEU A 19 59.26 -16.81 21.50
N LEU A 20 58.84 -18.07 21.66
CA LEU A 20 57.52 -18.54 21.20
C LEU A 20 56.35 -17.89 21.97
N ILE A 21 56.48 -17.69 23.28
CA ILE A 21 55.46 -17.02 24.10
C ILE A 21 55.31 -15.56 23.66
N ILE A 22 56.42 -14.85 23.44
CA ILE A 22 56.41 -13.47 22.93
C ILE A 22 55.75 -13.41 21.55
N LEU A 23 56.11 -14.33 20.65
CA LEU A 23 55.53 -14.39 19.31
C LEU A 23 54.02 -14.66 19.36
N SER A 24 53.58 -15.57 20.22
CA SER A 24 52.16 -15.86 20.45
C SER A 24 51.41 -14.65 21.00
N ALA A 25 51.99 -13.91 21.94
CA ALA A 25 51.38 -12.72 22.51
C ALA A 25 51.23 -11.59 21.48
N VAL A 26 52.25 -11.39 20.65
CA VAL A 26 52.21 -10.42 19.53
C VAL A 26 51.14 -10.82 18.52
N PHE A 27 51.08 -12.11 18.16
CA PHE A 27 50.06 -12.62 17.23
C PHE A 27 48.64 -12.41 17.77
N LEU A 28 48.41 -12.68 19.06
CA LEU A 28 47.12 -12.45 19.70
C LEU A 28 46.75 -10.96 19.71
N GLY A 29 47.72 -10.08 19.98
CA GLY A 29 47.51 -8.63 19.95
C GLY A 29 47.11 -8.12 18.56
N ILE A 30 47.74 -8.64 17.50
CA ILE A 30 47.39 -8.32 16.12
C ILE A 30 45.98 -8.80 15.79
N LEU A 31 45.61 -10.03 16.17
CA LEU A 31 44.27 -10.57 15.97
C LEU A 31 43.20 -9.72 16.65
N CYS A 32 43.41 -9.36 17.93
CA CYS A 32 42.50 -8.46 18.63
C CYS A 32 42.39 -7.10 17.93
N GLY A 33 43.52 -6.52 17.51
CA GLY A 33 43.54 -5.24 16.79
C GLY A 33 42.71 -5.27 15.49
N ILE A 34 42.83 -6.35 14.70
CA ILE A 34 42.06 -6.53 13.47
C ILE A 34 40.55 -6.63 13.78
N LEU A 35 40.18 -7.43 14.77
CA LEU A 35 38.77 -7.59 15.16
C LEU A 35 38.16 -6.28 15.67
N TYR A 36 38.90 -5.53 16.50
CA TYR A 36 38.46 -4.21 16.97
C TYR A 36 38.30 -3.21 15.81
N PHE A 37 39.25 -3.21 14.87
CA PHE A 37 39.18 -2.32 13.71
C PHE A 37 37.97 -2.63 12.82
N TRP A 38 37.69 -3.91 12.56
CA TRP A 38 36.49 -4.31 11.81
C TRP A 38 35.20 -3.93 12.52
N GLN A 39 35.12 -4.14 13.83
CA GLN A 39 33.94 -3.74 14.61
C GLN A 39 33.72 -2.23 14.56
N TYR A 40 34.78 -1.45 14.70
CA TYR A 40 34.72 0.01 14.61
C TYR A 40 34.23 0.47 13.24
N GLN A 41 34.78 -0.09 12.16
CA GLN A 41 34.38 0.25 10.79
C GLN A 41 32.91 -0.12 10.51
N SER A 42 32.46 -1.28 10.99
CA SER A 42 31.06 -1.70 10.83
C SER A 42 30.11 -0.74 11.55
N ASN A 43 30.41 -0.37 12.80
CA ASN A 43 29.60 0.59 13.55
C ASN A 43 29.57 1.97 12.86
N GLN A 44 30.70 2.45 12.35
CA GLN A 44 30.74 3.71 11.61
C GLN A 44 29.90 3.66 10.32
N SER A 45 29.94 2.53 9.60
CA SER A 45 29.14 2.35 8.38
C SER A 45 27.64 2.33 8.68
N GLN A 46 27.23 1.72 9.80
CA GLN A 46 25.83 1.70 10.23
C GLN A 46 25.36 3.11 10.63
N LEU A 47 26.19 3.87 11.35
CA LEU A 47 25.88 5.25 11.70
C LEU A 47 25.74 6.14 10.46
N ASN A 48 26.65 6.02 9.49
CA ASN A 48 26.58 6.78 8.25
C ASN A 48 25.34 6.41 7.41
N ALA A 49 24.98 5.12 7.35
CA ALA A 49 23.78 4.67 6.65
C ALA A 49 22.50 5.21 7.31
N LEU A 50 22.45 5.21 8.65
CA LEU A 50 21.32 5.74 9.40
C LEU A 50 21.19 7.27 9.23
N GLU A 51 22.30 7.99 9.23
CA GLU A 51 22.31 9.44 8.95
C GLU A 51 21.81 9.74 7.53
N GLN A 52 22.24 8.95 6.54
CA GLN A 52 21.76 9.09 5.16
C GLN A 52 20.25 8.82 5.04
N GLU A 53 19.74 7.81 5.74
CA GLU A 53 18.31 7.52 5.77
C GLU A 53 17.52 8.67 6.44
N TYR A 54 18.07 9.24 7.50
CA TYR A 54 17.49 10.40 8.17
C TYR A 54 17.48 11.64 7.27
N GLU A 55 18.59 11.97 6.62
CA GLU A 55 18.68 13.08 5.67
C GLU A 55 17.73 12.89 4.48
N MET A 56 17.67 11.69 3.91
CA MET A 56 16.75 11.38 2.81
C MET A 56 15.28 11.56 3.23
N THR A 57 14.95 11.11 4.44
CA THR A 57 13.60 11.27 4.99
C THR A 57 13.27 12.75 5.24
N ALA A 58 14.21 13.50 5.80
CA ALA A 58 14.05 14.94 6.01
C ALA A 58 13.84 15.70 4.70
N GLN A 59 14.62 15.37 3.66
CA GLN A 59 14.46 15.94 2.32
C GLN A 59 13.09 15.60 1.70
N MET A 60 12.61 14.36 1.85
CA MET A 60 11.28 13.99 1.38
C MET A 60 10.17 14.77 2.09
N ILE A 61 10.29 14.97 3.41
CA ILE A 61 9.34 15.78 4.18
C ILE A 61 9.37 17.24 3.71
N GLU A 62 10.55 17.82 3.48
CA GLU A 62 10.68 19.19 2.99
C GLU A 62 10.06 19.36 1.60
N VAL A 63 10.33 18.43 0.68
CA VAL A 63 9.74 18.44 -0.67
C VAL A 63 8.22 18.32 -0.61
N GLU A 64 7.69 17.46 0.25
CA GLU A 64 6.24 17.30 0.38
C GLU A 64 5.58 18.51 1.04
N GLN A 65 6.22 19.12 2.04
CA GLN A 65 5.77 20.38 2.63
C GLN A 65 5.78 21.53 1.63
N GLN A 66 6.81 21.63 0.79
CA GLN A 66 6.87 22.63 -0.28
C GLN A 66 5.73 22.44 -1.28
N LYS A 67 5.40 21.21 -1.67
CA LYS A 67 4.24 20.92 -2.52
C LYS A 67 2.92 21.33 -1.87
N VAL A 68 2.73 21.01 -0.58
CA VAL A 68 1.53 21.40 0.17
C VAL A 68 1.42 22.93 0.25
N VAL A 69 2.50 23.65 0.56
CA VAL A 69 2.50 25.12 0.62
C VAL A 69 2.27 25.75 -0.76
N SER A 70 2.87 25.20 -1.82
CA SER A 70 2.61 25.66 -3.21
C SER A 70 1.16 25.41 -3.65
N GLN A 71 0.56 24.32 -3.19
CA GLN A 71 -0.84 23.96 -3.47
C GLN A 71 -1.82 24.75 -2.58
N GLU A 72 -1.44 25.07 -1.35
CA GLU A 72 -2.20 25.92 -0.42
C GLU A 72 -2.25 27.39 -0.84
N ASN A 73 -1.14 27.94 -1.30
CA ASN A 73 -1.08 29.35 -1.71
C ASN A 73 -1.81 29.65 -3.03
N SER A 74 -2.10 28.64 -3.86
CA SER A 74 -2.73 28.84 -5.17
C SER A 74 -4.12 28.22 -5.31
N ASN A 75 -4.47 27.20 -4.51
CA ASN A 75 -5.65 26.38 -4.81
C ASN A 75 -6.44 25.88 -3.60
N SER A 76 -5.88 25.83 -2.38
CA SER A 76 -6.61 25.21 -1.26
C SER A 76 -7.88 25.97 -0.85
N VAL A 77 -7.84 27.31 -0.77
CA VAL A 77 -9.05 28.09 -0.43
C VAL A 77 -10.09 28.01 -1.55
N ALA A 78 -9.66 28.01 -2.82
CA ALA A 78 -10.54 27.86 -3.98
C ALA A 78 -11.16 26.46 -4.04
N GLN A 79 -10.37 25.40 -3.81
CA GLN A 79 -10.81 24.00 -3.78
C GLN A 79 -11.71 23.71 -2.56
N LEU A 80 -11.43 24.29 -1.39
CA LEU A 80 -12.33 24.18 -0.24
C LEU A 80 -13.64 24.93 -0.49
N THR A 81 -13.58 26.13 -1.09
CA THR A 81 -14.79 26.88 -1.47
C THR A 81 -15.59 26.14 -2.54
N GLU A 82 -14.94 25.51 -3.51
CA GLU A 82 -15.57 24.68 -4.54
C GLU A 82 -16.17 23.41 -3.96
N LYS A 83 -15.48 22.72 -3.06
CA LYS A 83 -16.00 21.53 -2.36
C LYS A 83 -17.18 21.88 -1.44
N VAL A 84 -17.15 23.01 -0.76
CA VAL A 84 -18.26 23.52 0.06
C VAL A 84 -19.43 23.97 -0.83
N LYS A 85 -19.15 24.58 -1.98
CA LYS A 85 -20.17 24.95 -2.97
C LYS A 85 -20.82 23.71 -3.60
N TRP A 86 -20.04 22.68 -3.93
CA TRP A 86 -20.52 21.37 -4.38
C TRP A 86 -21.41 20.72 -3.32
N ALA A 87 -20.96 20.68 -2.07
CA ALA A 87 -21.75 20.12 -0.96
C ALA A 87 -23.07 20.89 -0.73
N ASN A 88 -23.06 22.22 -0.84
CA ASN A 88 -24.26 23.05 -0.69
C ASN A 88 -25.18 23.01 -1.93
N GLN A 89 -24.64 22.77 -3.12
CA GLN A 89 -25.39 22.57 -4.36
C GLN A 89 -25.89 21.13 -4.51
N TYR A 90 -25.58 20.22 -3.58
CA TYR A 90 -26.06 18.84 -3.56
C TYR A 90 -27.20 18.60 -2.56
N PRO A 91 -28.44 19.06 -2.83
CA PRO A 91 -29.61 18.49 -2.19
C PRO A 91 -30.24 17.46 -3.13
N VAL A 92 -29.48 16.53 -3.69
CA VAL A 92 -30.14 15.32 -4.20
C VAL A 92 -30.51 14.54 -2.96
N LYS A 93 -31.78 14.68 -2.54
CA LYS A 93 -32.38 13.85 -1.51
C LYS A 93 -32.39 12.42 -2.05
N THR A 94 -31.24 11.76 -2.03
CA THR A 94 -31.02 10.42 -2.59
C THR A 94 -32.01 9.45 -1.96
N VAL A 95 -32.35 9.65 -0.69
CA VAL A 95 -33.42 8.95 0.02
C VAL A 95 -34.80 9.16 -0.63
N LEU A 96 -35.16 10.39 -1.02
CA LEU A 96 -36.43 10.69 -1.68
C LEU A 96 -36.49 10.11 -3.09
N LEU A 97 -35.37 10.17 -3.82
CA LEU A 97 -35.25 9.62 -5.16
C LEU A 97 -35.34 8.09 -5.13
N LEU A 98 -34.60 7.45 -4.23
CA LEU A 98 -34.65 6.01 -4.04
C LEU A 98 -36.05 5.56 -3.62
N LYS A 99 -36.75 6.32 -2.77
CA LYS A 99 -38.16 6.07 -2.42
C LYS A 99 -39.09 6.15 -3.63
N HIS A 100 -38.87 7.10 -4.55
CA HIS A 100 -39.64 7.15 -5.80
C HIS A 100 -39.32 5.96 -6.71
N LEU A 101 -38.05 5.59 -6.86
CA LEU A 101 -37.63 4.45 -7.69
C LEU A 101 -38.16 3.10 -7.20
N ILE A 102 -38.22 2.92 -5.87
CA ILE A 102 -38.83 1.74 -5.24
C ILE A 102 -40.35 1.76 -5.39
N GLY A 103 -40.99 2.94 -5.38
CA GLY A 103 -42.45 3.06 -5.51
C GLY A 103 -43.00 2.53 -6.84
N PHE A 104 -42.19 2.56 -7.91
CA PHE A 104 -42.56 1.99 -9.21
C PHE A 104 -42.26 0.49 -9.33
N LEU A 105 -41.59 -0.11 -8.35
CA LEU A 105 -41.16 -1.50 -8.41
C LEU A 105 -42.35 -2.44 -8.14
N SER A 106 -42.46 -3.54 -8.91
CA SER A 106 -43.49 -4.56 -8.65
C SER A 106 -43.24 -5.24 -7.29
N GLU A 107 -44.27 -5.86 -6.70
CA GLU A 107 -44.19 -6.52 -5.38
C GLU A 107 -43.05 -7.57 -5.24
N ARG A 108 -42.47 -8.02 -6.35
CA ARG A 108 -41.40 -9.04 -6.40
C ARG A 108 -40.13 -8.59 -7.14
N GLY A 109 -40.02 -7.31 -7.49
CA GLY A 109 -38.81 -6.76 -8.07
C GLY A 109 -37.75 -6.49 -7.00
N PHE A 110 -36.47 -6.69 -7.35
CA PHE A 110 -35.35 -6.40 -6.44
C PHE A 110 -34.32 -5.50 -7.11
N ILE A 111 -33.93 -4.43 -6.43
CA ILE A 111 -32.79 -3.60 -6.82
C ILE A 111 -31.52 -4.31 -6.34
N GLU A 112 -30.64 -4.68 -7.27
CA GLU A 112 -29.35 -5.32 -6.96
C GLU A 112 -28.26 -4.26 -6.72
N THR A 113 -28.19 -3.29 -7.63
CA THR A 113 -27.13 -2.29 -7.62
C THR A 113 -27.70 -0.91 -7.87
N PHE A 114 -27.35 0.04 -7.02
CA PHE A 114 -27.59 1.46 -7.24
C PHE A 114 -26.26 2.20 -7.19
N SER A 115 -25.86 2.80 -8.30
CA SER A 115 -24.67 3.64 -8.37
C SER A 115 -25.03 4.98 -8.99
N TYR A 116 -24.54 6.04 -8.37
CA TYR A 116 -24.77 7.42 -8.78
C TYR A 116 -23.42 8.01 -9.20
N ALA A 117 -23.34 8.50 -10.44
CA ALA A 117 -22.13 9.13 -10.97
C ALA A 117 -22.19 10.66 -10.76
N GLU A 118 -21.02 11.28 -10.60
CA GLU A 118 -20.88 12.72 -10.33
C GLU A 118 -21.56 13.62 -11.37
N ASN A 119 -21.74 13.12 -12.60
CA ASN A 119 -22.43 13.78 -13.70
C ASN A 119 -23.97 13.69 -13.66
N GLY A 120 -24.55 13.16 -12.57
CA GLY A 120 -26.00 12.98 -12.44
C GLY A 120 -26.56 11.72 -13.11
N ALA A 121 -25.71 10.88 -13.70
CA ALA A 121 -26.15 9.61 -14.26
C ALA A 121 -26.38 8.58 -13.15
N ILE A 122 -27.56 7.96 -13.18
CA ILE A 122 -27.93 6.88 -12.27
C ILE A 122 -27.87 5.58 -13.04
N LYS A 123 -27.06 4.64 -12.53
CA LYS A 123 -27.06 3.26 -13.00
C LYS A 123 -27.74 2.41 -11.94
N LEU A 124 -28.87 1.83 -12.35
CA LEU A 124 -29.72 0.98 -11.55
C LEU A 124 -29.79 -0.41 -12.19
N GLU A 125 -29.48 -1.44 -11.42
CA GLU A 125 -29.65 -2.83 -11.80
C GLU A 125 -30.81 -3.43 -11.02
N VAL A 126 -31.84 -3.86 -11.75
CA VAL A 126 -33.08 -4.38 -11.17
C VAL A 126 -33.40 -5.74 -11.77
N ARG A 127 -33.74 -6.69 -10.91
CA ARG A 127 -34.22 -8.01 -11.28
C ARG A 127 -35.75 -8.05 -11.22
N PHE A 128 -36.36 -8.55 -12.28
CA PHE A 128 -37.80 -8.79 -12.38
C PHE A 128 -38.07 -10.27 -12.62
N ASP A 129 -39.19 -10.77 -12.10
CA ASP A 129 -39.65 -12.14 -12.33
C ASP A 129 -40.18 -12.33 -13.76
N LYS A 130 -40.75 -11.28 -14.35
CA LYS A 130 -41.32 -11.28 -15.71
C LYS A 130 -40.72 -10.19 -16.59
N ALA A 131 -40.54 -10.50 -17.87
CA ALA A 131 -40.03 -9.54 -18.86
C ALA A 131 -40.97 -8.35 -19.10
N GLU A 132 -42.28 -8.56 -18.92
CA GLU A 132 -43.32 -7.53 -19.03
C GLU A 132 -43.16 -6.47 -17.94
N GLU A 133 -42.89 -6.88 -16.69
CA GLU A 133 -42.69 -5.98 -15.55
C GLU A 133 -41.51 -5.03 -15.76
N ALA A 134 -40.43 -5.52 -16.38
CA ALA A 134 -39.27 -4.68 -16.73
C ALA A 134 -39.62 -3.62 -17.79
N ALA A 135 -40.54 -3.93 -18.71
CA ALA A 135 -40.98 -2.98 -19.73
C ALA A 135 -41.93 -1.93 -19.14
N TYR A 136 -42.84 -2.33 -18.25
CA TYR A 136 -43.71 -1.40 -17.51
C TYR A 136 -42.89 -0.47 -16.62
N TYR A 137 -41.92 -1.00 -15.88
CA TYR A 137 -41.02 -0.20 -15.05
C TYR A 137 -40.25 0.85 -15.87
N LEU A 138 -39.68 0.47 -17.01
CA LEU A 138 -38.99 1.42 -17.88
C LEU A 138 -39.93 2.51 -18.42
N LYS A 139 -41.15 2.12 -18.81
CA LYS A 139 -42.16 3.05 -19.31
C LYS A 139 -42.55 4.07 -18.23
N ASP A 140 -42.78 3.61 -17.01
CA ASP A 140 -43.17 4.47 -15.89
C ASP A 140 -42.03 5.43 -15.52
N LEU A 141 -40.79 4.95 -15.51
CA LEU A 141 -39.61 5.79 -15.32
C LEU A 141 -39.46 6.85 -16.42
N SER A 142 -39.62 6.47 -17.69
CA SER A 142 -39.54 7.40 -18.83
C SER A 142 -40.70 8.40 -18.87
N SER A 143 -41.81 8.12 -18.18
CA SER A 143 -42.97 9.03 -18.11
C SER A 143 -42.86 10.12 -17.03
N THR A 144 -41.83 10.03 -16.18
CA THR A 144 -41.65 10.94 -15.05
C THR A 144 -40.80 12.14 -15.45
N GLU A 145 -41.22 13.37 -15.09
CA GLU A 145 -40.50 14.62 -15.41
C GLU A 145 -39.07 14.70 -14.84
N ILE A 146 -38.76 13.85 -13.85
CA ILE A 146 -37.48 13.83 -13.13
C ILE A 146 -36.40 13.05 -13.91
N ILE A 147 -36.77 12.17 -14.85
CA ILE A 147 -35.85 11.26 -15.54
C ILE A 147 -35.76 11.65 -17.02
N THR A 148 -34.62 12.22 -17.42
CA THR A 148 -34.41 12.69 -18.81
C THR A 148 -34.23 11.55 -19.82
N ASN A 149 -33.61 10.45 -19.42
CA ASN A 149 -33.37 9.30 -20.29
C ASN A 149 -33.21 8.02 -19.46
N ALA A 150 -33.86 6.94 -19.89
CA ALA A 150 -33.72 5.62 -19.29
C ALA A 150 -33.44 4.58 -20.40
N ILE A 151 -32.38 3.79 -20.24
CA ILE A 151 -31.97 2.78 -21.20
C ILE A 151 -31.95 1.42 -20.50
N ARG A 152 -32.59 0.42 -21.10
CA ARG A 152 -32.58 -0.96 -20.59
C ARG A 152 -31.42 -1.75 -21.18
N PHE A 153 -30.64 -2.38 -20.30
CA PHE A 153 -29.71 -3.45 -20.66
C PHE A 153 -30.23 -4.76 -20.06
N ALA A 154 -30.65 -5.69 -20.91
CA ALA A 154 -31.08 -7.01 -20.47
C ALA A 154 -29.90 -7.99 -20.52
N LYS A 155 -29.55 -8.58 -19.38
CA LYS A 155 -28.59 -9.69 -19.32
C LYS A 155 -29.37 -11.00 -19.20
N PRO A 156 -29.20 -11.98 -20.11
CA PRO A 156 -29.85 -13.27 -19.96
C PRO A 156 -29.28 -13.98 -18.71
N ILE A 157 -30.19 -14.47 -17.87
CA ILE A 157 -29.82 -15.28 -16.71
C ILE A 157 -29.34 -16.62 -17.27
N ALA A 158 -28.04 -16.93 -17.11
CA ALA A 158 -27.47 -18.20 -17.53
C ALA A 158 -28.07 -19.32 -16.67
N GLY A 159 -29.15 -19.95 -17.14
CA GLY A 159 -29.85 -21.00 -16.39
C GLY A 159 -31.01 -21.70 -17.08
N TYR A 160 -31.63 -21.13 -18.12
CA TYR A 160 -32.71 -21.81 -18.84
C TYR A 160 -32.21 -22.49 -20.11
N ARG A 161 -31.81 -23.76 -19.97
CA ARG A 161 -31.69 -24.71 -21.08
C ARG A 161 -33.10 -25.02 -21.56
N GLY A 162 -33.38 -24.73 -22.82
CA GLY A 162 -34.71 -24.84 -23.41
C GLY A 162 -35.35 -26.22 -23.22
N ALA A 163 -36.64 -26.21 -22.94
CA ALA A 163 -37.54 -27.28 -23.32
C ALA A 163 -38.52 -26.72 -24.35
N SER A 164 -38.08 -26.68 -25.61
CA SER A 164 -39.00 -26.71 -26.74
C SER A 164 -39.15 -28.17 -27.15
N SER A 165 -40.32 -28.76 -26.97
CA SER A 165 -40.79 -29.83 -27.85
C SER A 165 -42.30 -30.02 -27.68
N SER A 166 -42.99 -29.70 -28.78
CA SER A 166 -44.31 -30.21 -29.20
C SER A 166 -45.56 -29.63 -28.55
#